data_AF-A0A815SJH6-F1
#
_entry.id   AF-A0A815SJH6-F1
#
_cell.length_a   1.000
_cell.length_b   1.000
_cell.length_c   1.000
_cell.angle_alpha   90.00
_cell.angle_beta   90.00
_cell.angle_gamma   90.00
#
_symmetry.space_group_name_H-M   'P 1'
#
loop_
_entity.id
_entity.type
_entity.pdbx_description
1 polymer ?
#
loop_
_entity_poly.entity_id
_entity_poly.type
_entity_poly.pdbx_seq_one_letter_code
_entity_poly.pdbx_strand_id
1 'polypeptide(L)'
;MNNDIQTSITALRHIVNTIKTFDTCESCIDFINNQVKEEKVFLIVSGSLGQQLVPRIEHDIKLDSIYVFCLKKCNHEQWTSKEQHQKIKGIFIDIQDICNRLKEDIKQSQHELTSIQTLSSQTSRISNYLDASFMYSQLLKDIILNIEYDDTTREQAKKDFIDFCRIYYAENNAELCVIEEFEQNYSNPSPIWWYTRECFIYSMLNRALCKQDTEILIKMNFFIYDLHQQLEHLHKTINNGQILTVYRGQG
;
A
#
# COMPACT_ATOMS: atom_id res chain seq x y z
N MET A 1 -23.15 20.19 2.23
CA MET A 1 -23.02 19.32 1.03
C MET A 1 -21.62 19.36 0.42
N ASN A 2 -21.13 20.48 -0.13
CA ASN A 2 -19.76 20.50 -0.69
C ASN A 2 -18.66 20.44 0.41
N ASN A 3 -18.88 21.10 1.56
CA ASN A 3 -17.91 21.12 2.66
C ASN A 3 -17.73 19.75 3.35
N ASP A 4 -18.81 18.97 3.46
CA ASP A 4 -18.80 17.65 4.13
C ASP A 4 -18.03 16.61 3.29
N ILE A 5 -18.17 16.69 1.95
CA ILE A 5 -17.43 15.85 1.01
C ILE A 5 -15.93 16.20 1.06
N GLN A 6 -15.59 17.48 1.02
CA GLN A 6 -14.19 17.91 1.11
C GLN A 6 -13.55 17.45 2.43
N THR A 7 -14.24 17.62 3.55
CA THR A 7 -13.78 17.16 4.87
C THR A 7 -13.57 15.64 4.90
N SER A 8 -14.49 14.88 4.28
CA SER A 8 -14.40 13.42 4.17
C SER A 8 -13.23 12.99 3.28
N ILE A 9 -13.00 13.66 2.15
CA ILE A 9 -11.87 13.41 1.26
C ILE A 9 -10.56 13.70 1.98
N THR A 10 -10.46 14.81 2.71
CA THR A 10 -9.27 15.14 3.51
C THR A 10 -8.98 14.04 4.54
N ALA A 11 -9.99 13.59 5.27
CA ALA A 11 -9.84 12.49 6.23
C ALA A 11 -9.32 11.19 5.56
N LEU A 12 -9.85 10.85 4.38
CA LEU A 12 -9.42 9.68 3.62
C LEU A 12 -8.01 9.83 3.03
N ARG A 13 -7.57 11.04 2.66
CA ARG A 13 -6.21 11.27 2.12
C ARG A 13 -5.11 10.96 3.13
N HIS A 14 -5.40 11.09 4.43
CA HIS A 14 -4.47 10.65 5.48
C HIS A 14 -4.28 9.13 5.53
N ILE A 15 -5.05 8.36 4.75
CA ILE A 15 -5.07 6.89 4.79
C ILE A 15 -4.60 6.31 3.46
N VAL A 16 -5.11 6.86 2.36
CA VAL A 16 -4.82 6.40 1.01
C VAL A 16 -4.35 7.56 0.14
N ASN A 17 -3.34 7.28 -0.69
CA ASN A 17 -2.82 8.29 -1.60
C ASN A 17 -3.76 8.55 -2.79
N THR A 18 -4.40 7.52 -3.33
CA THR A 18 -5.23 7.64 -4.54
C THR A 18 -6.70 7.59 -4.17
N ILE A 19 -7.43 8.68 -4.44
CA ILE A 19 -8.88 8.76 -4.27
C ILE A 19 -9.50 9.16 -5.60
N LYS A 20 -10.52 8.42 -6.03
CA LYS A 20 -11.35 8.76 -7.20
C LYS A 20 -12.80 8.83 -6.78
N THR A 21 -13.46 9.92 -7.15
CA THR A 21 -14.86 10.21 -6.82
C THR A 21 -15.70 10.15 -8.09
N PHE A 22 -16.87 9.53 -8.00
CA PHE A 22 -17.79 9.38 -9.11
C PHE A 22 -19.19 9.81 -8.66
N ASP A 23 -19.94 10.43 -9.56
CA ASP A 23 -21.33 10.85 -9.36
C ASP A 23 -22.33 9.84 -9.91
N THR A 24 -21.87 8.88 -10.72
CA THR A 24 -22.69 7.95 -11.50
C THR A 24 -22.14 6.53 -11.42
N CYS A 25 -23.04 5.53 -11.43
CA CYS A 25 -22.64 4.12 -11.43
C CYS A 25 -21.78 3.76 -12.63
N GLU A 26 -22.14 4.25 -13.83
CA GLU A 26 -21.45 3.87 -15.07
C GLU A 26 -19.99 4.34 -15.11
N SER A 27 -19.71 5.57 -14.66
CA SER A 27 -18.33 6.08 -14.63
C SER A 27 -17.46 5.33 -13.62
N CYS A 28 -18.03 4.92 -12.48
CA CYS A 28 -17.35 4.09 -11.49
C CYS A 28 -17.04 2.69 -12.04
N ILE A 29 -18.01 2.05 -12.71
CA ILE A 29 -17.83 0.73 -13.33
C ILE A 29 -16.79 0.79 -14.45
N ASP A 30 -16.86 1.81 -15.31
CA ASP A 30 -15.89 2.02 -16.38
C ASP A 30 -14.47 2.18 -15.83
N PHE A 31 -14.31 2.95 -14.75
CA PHE A 31 -13.02 3.10 -14.09
C PHE A 31 -12.47 1.78 -13.54
N ILE A 32 -13.28 1.02 -12.80
CA ILE A 32 -12.87 -0.28 -12.22
C ILE A 32 -12.50 -1.28 -13.33
N ASN A 33 -13.28 -1.32 -14.40
CA ASN A 33 -13.07 -2.27 -15.49
C ASN A 33 -11.86 -1.91 -16.35
N ASN A 34 -11.73 -0.64 -16.75
CA ASN A 34 -10.84 -0.23 -17.82
C ASN A 34 -9.59 0.49 -17.34
N GLN A 35 -9.59 1.14 -16.18
CA GLN A 35 -8.46 1.91 -15.68
C GLN A 35 -7.69 1.21 -14.55
N VAL A 36 -8.37 0.44 -13.70
CA VAL A 36 -7.72 -0.35 -12.65
C VAL A 36 -7.15 -1.63 -13.25
N LYS A 37 -5.84 -1.85 -13.14
CA LYS A 37 -5.17 -3.06 -13.63
C LYS A 37 -4.95 -4.08 -12.51
N GLU A 38 -3.95 -3.82 -11.67
CA GLU A 38 -3.46 -4.76 -10.65
C GLU A 38 -3.59 -4.18 -9.23
N GLU A 39 -4.55 -3.29 -9.03
CA GLU A 39 -4.80 -2.68 -7.73
C GLU A 39 -6.10 -3.19 -7.13
N LYS A 40 -6.09 -3.33 -5.80
CA LYS A 40 -7.29 -3.61 -5.01
C LYS A 40 -8.06 -2.31 -4.79
N VAL A 41 -9.37 -2.37 -5.02
CA VAL A 41 -10.28 -1.24 -4.89
C VAL A 41 -11.07 -1.39 -3.60
N PHE A 42 -10.99 -0.35 -2.76
CA PHE A 42 -11.84 -0.15 -1.60
C PHE A 42 -12.92 0.86 -1.97
N LEU A 43 -14.18 0.42 -2.00
CA LEU A 43 -15.29 1.25 -2.48
C LEU A 43 -16.07 1.83 -1.30
N ILE A 44 -16.20 3.16 -1.27
CA ILE A 44 -17.13 3.86 -0.39
C ILE A 44 -18.31 4.32 -1.24
N VAL A 45 -19.53 3.91 -0.88
CA VAL A 45 -20.74 4.19 -1.67
C VAL A 45 -21.86 4.71 -0.80
N SER A 46 -22.69 5.62 -1.33
CA SER A 46 -23.91 6.04 -0.63
C SER A 46 -24.95 4.92 -0.59
N GLY A 47 -25.83 4.92 0.42
CA GLY A 47 -26.86 3.88 0.56
C GLY A 47 -27.74 3.68 -0.68
N SER A 48 -28.16 4.77 -1.34
CA SER A 48 -29.02 4.71 -2.53
C SER A 48 -28.28 4.25 -3.79
N LEU A 49 -27.07 4.75 -4.03
CA LEU A 49 -26.26 4.37 -5.19
C LEU A 49 -25.73 2.94 -5.04
N GLY A 50 -25.39 2.55 -3.81
CA GLY A 50 -24.88 1.22 -3.47
C GLY A 50 -25.84 0.10 -3.85
N GLN A 51 -27.15 0.30 -3.60
CA GLN A 51 -28.17 -0.68 -3.95
C GLN A 51 -28.22 -0.99 -5.46
N GLN A 52 -27.85 -0.03 -6.31
CA GLN A 52 -27.81 -0.21 -7.76
C GLN A 52 -26.44 -0.70 -8.25
N LEU A 53 -25.37 -0.22 -7.61
CA LEU A 53 -23.99 -0.45 -8.05
C LEU A 53 -23.46 -1.82 -7.58
N VAL A 54 -23.64 -2.15 -6.30
CA VAL A 54 -22.98 -3.31 -5.66
C VAL A 54 -23.29 -4.64 -6.37
N PRO A 55 -24.55 -4.96 -6.74
CA PRO A 55 -24.85 -6.21 -7.45
C PRO A 55 -24.14 -6.35 -8.80
N ARG A 56 -23.70 -5.24 -9.41
CA ARG A 56 -23.03 -5.21 -10.71
C ARG A 56 -21.52 -5.43 -10.62
N ILE A 57 -20.91 -5.21 -9.45
CA ILE A 57 -19.44 -5.20 -9.28
C ILE A 57 -18.93 -6.09 -8.15
N GLU A 58 -19.80 -6.63 -7.29
CA GLU A 58 -19.38 -7.40 -6.12
C GLU A 58 -18.51 -8.62 -6.46
N HIS A 59 -18.71 -9.20 -7.65
CA HIS A 59 -17.97 -10.35 -8.12
C HIS A 59 -16.62 -9.99 -8.75
N ASP A 60 -16.31 -8.70 -8.93
CA ASP A 60 -15.04 -8.27 -9.50
C ASP A 60 -13.89 -8.54 -8.52
N ILE A 61 -12.87 -9.29 -8.97
CA ILE A 61 -11.70 -9.65 -8.17
C ILE A 61 -10.84 -8.45 -7.75
N LYS A 62 -10.93 -7.33 -8.49
CA LYS A 62 -10.28 -6.05 -8.15
C LYS A 62 -10.92 -5.42 -6.92
N LEU A 63 -12.20 -5.67 -6.67
CA LEU A 63 -12.91 -5.14 -5.51
C LEU A 63 -12.57 -5.97 -4.26
N ASP A 64 -11.96 -5.31 -3.28
CA ASP A 64 -11.60 -5.93 -2.00
C ASP A 64 -12.77 -5.83 -1.01
N SER A 65 -13.19 -4.60 -0.74
CA SER A 65 -14.13 -4.28 0.33
C SER A 65 -15.04 -3.11 -0.04
N ILE A 66 -16.28 -3.15 0.45
CA ILE A 66 -17.33 -2.14 0.21
C ILE A 66 -17.80 -1.57 1.55
N TYR A 67 -17.83 -0.24 1.66
CA TYR A 67 -18.29 0.52 2.81
C TYR A 67 -19.50 1.37 2.41
N VAL A 68 -20.63 1.18 3.08
CA VAL A 68 -21.85 1.92 2.77
C VAL A 68 -21.97 3.12 3.69
N PHE A 69 -21.87 4.33 3.16
CA PHE A 69 -22.04 5.58 3.90
C PHE A 69 -23.51 6.04 3.83
N CYS A 70 -24.21 6.00 4.97
CA CYS A 70 -25.62 6.38 5.03
C CYS A 70 -26.03 6.88 6.43
N LEU A 71 -26.68 8.04 6.46
CA LEU A 71 -27.25 8.62 7.69
C LEU A 71 -28.45 7.83 8.24
N LYS A 72 -29.12 7.00 7.42
CA LYS A 72 -30.32 6.23 7.77
C LYS A 72 -30.10 4.73 7.55
N LYS A 73 -29.42 4.08 8.51
CA LYS A 73 -29.09 2.65 8.47
C LYS A 73 -30.29 1.74 8.15
N CYS A 74 -31.43 1.99 8.79
CA CYS A 74 -32.61 1.13 8.78
C CYS A 74 -33.20 0.86 7.37
N ASN A 75 -32.99 1.76 6.40
CA ASN A 75 -33.56 1.63 5.06
C ASN A 75 -32.73 0.71 4.14
N HIS A 76 -31.53 0.31 4.57
CA HIS A 76 -30.57 -0.36 3.70
C HIS A 76 -29.99 -1.65 4.31
N GLU A 77 -30.43 -2.05 5.49
CA GLU A 77 -29.99 -3.29 6.16
C GLU A 77 -30.36 -4.56 5.37
N GLN A 78 -31.47 -4.54 4.62
CA GLN A 78 -31.92 -5.71 3.86
C GLN A 78 -30.96 -6.08 2.71
N TRP A 79 -30.56 -5.11 1.89
CA TRP A 79 -29.66 -5.37 0.76
C TRP A 79 -28.19 -5.38 1.15
N THR A 80 -27.81 -4.88 2.34
CA THR A 80 -26.42 -4.91 2.82
C THR A 80 -26.13 -6.11 3.72
N SER A 81 -27.08 -7.03 3.84
CA SER A 81 -26.94 -8.23 4.65
C SER A 81 -25.74 -9.06 4.19
N LYS A 82 -24.94 -9.53 5.15
CA LYS A 82 -23.73 -10.33 4.89
C LYS A 82 -24.03 -11.65 4.16
N GLU A 83 -25.28 -12.11 4.21
CA GLU A 83 -25.77 -13.28 3.51
C GLU A 83 -25.84 -13.07 1.99
N GLN A 84 -26.04 -11.83 1.54
CA GLN A 84 -26.17 -11.48 0.11
C GLN A 84 -24.86 -10.97 -0.49
N HIS A 85 -24.03 -10.28 0.29
CA HIS A 85 -22.82 -9.63 -0.23
C HIS A 85 -21.61 -9.78 0.71
N GLN A 86 -20.70 -10.70 0.39
CA GLN A 86 -19.55 -11.03 1.26
C GLN A 86 -18.54 -9.89 1.42
N LYS A 87 -18.45 -8.98 0.43
CA LYS A 87 -17.48 -7.88 0.42
C LYS A 87 -17.95 -6.62 1.16
N ILE A 88 -19.22 -6.56 1.60
CA ILE A 88 -19.73 -5.43 2.37
C ILE A 88 -19.23 -5.54 3.82
N LYS A 89 -18.42 -4.55 4.23
CA LYS A 89 -17.87 -4.49 5.59
C LYS A 89 -18.82 -3.87 6.61
N GLY A 90 -19.77 -3.04 6.15
CA GLY A 90 -20.84 -2.50 6.98
C GLY A 90 -21.48 -1.22 6.47
N ILE A 91 -22.44 -0.72 7.24
CA ILE A 91 -23.08 0.59 7.06
C ILE A 91 -22.58 1.56 8.13
N PHE A 92 -22.14 2.73 7.69
CA PHE A 92 -21.51 3.74 8.52
C PHE A 92 -22.25 5.07 8.40
N ILE A 93 -22.41 5.75 9.52
CA ILE A 93 -23.04 7.08 9.60
C ILE A 93 -21.96 8.17 9.60
N ASP A 94 -20.81 7.88 10.21
CA ASP A 94 -19.66 8.77 10.29
C ASP A 94 -18.55 8.28 9.35
N ILE A 95 -17.92 9.23 8.65
CA ILE A 95 -16.75 8.97 7.82
C ILE A 95 -15.55 8.53 8.68
N GLN A 96 -15.44 8.98 9.93
CA GLN A 96 -14.35 8.58 10.82
C GLN A 96 -14.37 7.08 11.12
N ASP A 97 -15.56 6.49 11.25
CA ASP A 97 -15.70 5.04 11.42
C ASP A 97 -15.23 4.27 10.18
N ILE A 98 -15.56 4.79 8.98
CA ILE A 98 -15.05 4.23 7.72
C ILE A 98 -13.53 4.35 7.68
N CYS A 99 -12.97 5.52 8.02
CA CYS A 99 -11.54 5.77 8.05
C CYS A 99 -10.80 4.78 8.96
N ASN A 100 -11.29 4.57 10.18
CA ASN A 100 -10.69 3.62 11.12
C ASN A 100 -10.74 2.20 10.58
N ARG A 101 -11.89 1.79 10.05
CA ARG A 101 -12.05 0.45 9.48
C ARG A 101 -11.18 0.24 8.25
N LEU A 102 -11.13 1.23 7.37
CA LEU A 102 -10.33 1.21 6.15
C LEU A 102 -8.84 1.07 6.46
N LYS A 103 -8.34 1.76 7.51
CA LYS A 103 -6.95 1.59 7.97
C LYS A 103 -6.65 0.15 8.36
N GLU A 104 -7.54 -0.50 9.09
CA GLU A 104 -7.38 -1.90 9.50
C GLU A 104 -7.42 -2.85 8.29
N ASP A 105 -8.41 -2.70 7.42
CA ASP A 105 -8.58 -3.57 6.25
C ASP A 105 -7.41 -3.38 5.25
N ILE A 106 -6.85 -2.18 5.08
CA ILE A 106 -5.63 -1.95 4.29
C ILE A 106 -4.41 -2.63 4.92
N LYS A 107 -4.23 -2.51 6.24
CA LYS A 107 -3.11 -3.18 6.94
C LYS A 107 -3.20 -4.69 6.75
N GLN A 108 -4.39 -5.27 6.88
CA GLN A 108 -4.63 -6.69 6.64
C GLN A 108 -4.29 -7.08 5.18
N SER A 109 -4.77 -6.32 4.20
CA SER A 109 -4.50 -6.57 2.77
C SER A 109 -3.00 -6.50 2.44
N GLN A 110 -2.27 -5.54 3.01
CA GLN A 110 -0.80 -5.45 2.85
C GLN A 110 -0.07 -6.63 3.49
N HIS A 111 -0.57 -7.15 4.61
CA HIS A 111 -0.01 -8.33 5.27
C HIS A 111 -0.19 -9.61 4.43
N GLU A 112 -1.32 -9.76 3.72
CA GLU A 112 -1.54 -10.88 2.79
C GLU A 112 -0.55 -10.84 1.60
N LEU A 113 -0.25 -9.65 1.08
CA LEU A 113 0.74 -9.45 0.01
C LEU A 113 2.18 -9.76 0.45
N THR A 114 2.49 -9.70 1.76
CA THR A 114 3.80 -10.05 2.33
C THR A 114 3.86 -11.49 2.86
N SER A 115 2.94 -12.36 2.44
CA SER A 115 2.98 -13.78 2.80
C SER A 115 4.25 -14.45 2.25
N ILE A 116 5.09 -14.94 3.18
CA ILE A 116 6.29 -15.70 2.84
C ILE A 116 5.82 -17.07 2.35
N GLN A 117 5.90 -17.31 1.04
CA GLN A 117 5.66 -18.64 0.49
C GLN A 117 6.83 -19.56 0.86
N THR A 118 6.62 -20.45 1.81
CA THR A 118 7.60 -21.49 2.15
C THR A 118 7.60 -22.57 1.07
N LEU A 119 8.77 -22.84 0.50
CA LEU A 119 8.96 -23.90 -0.49
C LEU A 119 8.67 -25.27 0.14
N SER A 120 7.55 -25.89 -0.25
CA SER A 120 7.42 -27.34 -0.15
C SER A 120 7.89 -27.96 -1.47
N SER A 121 8.70 -29.01 -1.39
CA SER A 121 9.49 -29.56 -2.49
C SER A 121 8.70 -30.29 -3.59
N GLN A 122 7.41 -30.02 -3.79
CA GLN A 122 6.52 -30.89 -4.59
C GLN A 122 5.58 -30.21 -5.60
N THR A 123 5.81 -28.96 -6.03
CA THR A 123 4.95 -28.34 -7.06
C THR A 123 5.73 -27.82 -8.27
N SER A 124 5.75 -28.63 -9.34
CA SER A 124 6.49 -28.40 -10.59
C SER A 124 6.05 -27.17 -11.42
N ARG A 125 4.86 -26.60 -11.18
CA ARG A 125 4.37 -25.40 -11.89
C ARG A 125 4.71 -24.08 -11.18
N ILE A 126 4.79 -24.09 -9.86
CA ILE A 126 5.17 -22.92 -9.04
C ILE A 126 6.68 -22.65 -9.20
N SER A 127 7.46 -23.71 -9.45
CA SER A 127 8.91 -23.67 -9.67
C SER A 127 9.35 -22.61 -10.68
N ASN A 128 8.77 -22.56 -11.89
CA ASN A 128 9.30 -21.69 -12.96
C ASN A 128 8.99 -20.19 -12.75
N TYR A 129 7.82 -19.85 -12.21
CA TYR A 129 7.46 -18.45 -11.90
C TYR A 129 8.23 -17.93 -10.69
N LEU A 130 8.38 -18.75 -9.63
CA LEU A 130 9.21 -18.41 -8.50
C LEU A 130 10.69 -18.30 -8.89
N ASP A 131 11.16 -19.12 -9.82
CA ASP A 131 12.53 -19.02 -10.33
C ASP A 131 12.77 -17.69 -11.05
N ALA A 132 11.85 -17.26 -11.94
CA ALA A 132 11.94 -15.96 -12.59
C ALA A 132 11.84 -14.77 -11.61
N SER A 133 10.92 -14.84 -10.64
CA SER A 133 10.75 -13.80 -9.61
C SER A 133 11.95 -13.72 -8.67
N PHE A 134 12.51 -14.87 -8.28
CA PHE A 134 13.72 -14.96 -7.48
C PHE A 134 14.93 -14.43 -8.24
N MET A 135 15.11 -14.83 -9.50
CA MET A 135 16.16 -14.30 -10.38
C MET A 135 16.04 -12.78 -10.55
N TYR A 136 14.83 -12.27 -10.80
CA TYR A 136 14.58 -10.83 -10.83
C TYR A 136 15.01 -10.15 -9.52
N SER A 137 14.61 -10.71 -8.37
CA SER A 137 14.93 -10.13 -7.05
C SER A 137 16.45 -10.15 -6.77
N GLN A 138 17.15 -11.22 -7.16
CA GLN A 138 18.61 -11.31 -7.04
C GLN A 138 19.30 -10.29 -7.95
N LEU A 139 18.89 -10.21 -9.23
CA LEU A 139 19.46 -9.25 -10.17
C LEU A 139 19.23 -7.81 -9.71
N LEU A 140 18.02 -7.48 -9.25
CA LEU A 140 17.71 -6.15 -8.72
C LEU A 140 18.57 -5.82 -7.50
N LYS A 141 18.71 -6.76 -6.57
CA LYS A 141 19.59 -6.61 -5.41
C LYS A 141 21.02 -6.36 -5.86
N ASP A 142 21.55 -7.18 -6.75
CA ASP A 142 22.91 -7.04 -7.25
C ASP A 142 23.11 -5.70 -7.96
N ILE A 143 22.15 -5.25 -8.77
CA ILE A 143 22.21 -3.93 -9.41
C ILE A 143 22.27 -2.84 -8.34
N ILE A 144 21.32 -2.81 -7.40
CA ILE A 144 21.24 -1.77 -6.38
C ILE A 144 22.50 -1.71 -5.51
N LEU A 145 23.03 -2.87 -5.12
CA LEU A 145 24.19 -2.96 -4.23
C LEU A 145 25.53 -2.70 -4.91
N ASN A 146 25.60 -2.89 -6.23
CA ASN A 146 26.82 -2.63 -7.02
C ASN A 146 26.82 -1.26 -7.69
N ILE A 147 25.80 -0.41 -7.48
CA ILE A 147 25.87 0.99 -7.89
C ILE A 147 26.99 1.67 -7.08
N GLU A 148 28.01 2.15 -7.79
CA GLU A 148 29.03 3.01 -7.19
C GLU A 148 28.38 4.35 -6.80
N TYR A 149 28.12 4.50 -5.50
CA TYR A 149 27.71 5.77 -4.92
C TYR A 149 28.95 6.54 -4.49
N ASP A 150 29.34 7.54 -5.26
CA ASP A 150 30.03 8.68 -4.66
C ASP A 150 29.01 9.58 -3.93
N ASP A 151 29.51 10.45 -3.04
CA ASP A 151 28.65 11.31 -2.22
C ASP A 151 27.72 12.18 -3.09
N THR A 152 28.18 12.62 -4.26
CA THR A 152 27.42 13.46 -5.19
C THR A 152 26.26 12.71 -5.83
N THR A 153 26.51 11.51 -6.34
CA THR A 153 25.54 10.65 -7.03
C THR A 153 24.44 10.20 -6.06
N ARG A 154 24.84 9.93 -4.83
CA ARG A 154 23.93 9.57 -3.74
C ARG A 154 23.00 10.71 -3.34
N GLU A 155 23.52 11.92 -3.15
CA GLU A 155 22.68 13.09 -2.86
C GLU A 155 21.74 13.42 -4.01
N GLN A 156 22.18 13.23 -5.26
CA GLN A 156 21.30 13.38 -6.42
C GLN A 156 20.19 12.32 -6.44
N ALA A 157 20.51 11.05 -6.16
CA ALA A 157 19.50 9.98 -6.08
C ALA A 157 18.47 10.25 -4.97
N LYS A 158 18.92 10.73 -3.80
CA LYS A 158 18.04 11.18 -2.72
C LYS A 158 17.11 12.31 -3.20
N LYS A 159 17.65 13.33 -3.87
CA LYS A 159 16.86 14.45 -4.39
C LYS A 159 15.82 13.99 -5.41
N ASP A 160 16.22 13.16 -6.37
CA ASP A 160 15.33 12.62 -7.39
C ASP A 160 14.18 11.80 -6.78
N PHE A 161 14.46 11.05 -5.71
CA PHE A 161 13.45 10.33 -4.96
C PHE A 161 12.46 11.27 -4.26
N ILE A 162 12.96 12.35 -3.65
CA ILE A 162 12.10 13.32 -2.96
C ILE A 162 11.20 14.05 -3.94
N ASP A 163 11.74 14.48 -5.09
CA ASP A 163 10.95 15.13 -6.13
C ASP A 163 9.90 14.19 -6.71
N PHE A 164 10.26 12.90 -6.91
CA PHE A 164 9.28 11.86 -7.25
C PHE A 164 8.18 11.73 -6.19
N CYS A 165 8.52 11.69 -4.91
CA CYS A 165 7.55 11.57 -3.82
C CYS A 165 6.62 12.79 -3.75
N ARG A 166 7.15 14.01 -3.94
CA ARG A 166 6.34 15.24 -3.99
C ARG A 166 5.27 15.19 -5.08
N ILE A 167 5.63 14.66 -6.26
CA ILE A 167 4.68 14.46 -7.35
C ILE A 167 3.69 13.34 -7.01
N TYR A 168 4.19 12.22 -6.50
CA TYR A 168 3.37 11.05 -6.16
C TYR A 168 2.31 11.36 -5.09
N TYR A 169 2.67 12.19 -4.11
CA TYR A 169 1.83 12.60 -2.98
C TYR A 169 1.30 14.05 -3.10
N ALA A 170 1.27 14.63 -4.30
CA ALA A 170 0.94 16.05 -4.50
C ALA A 170 -0.41 16.50 -3.89
N GLU A 171 -1.35 15.57 -3.74
CA GLU A 171 -2.68 15.82 -3.16
C GLU A 171 -2.80 15.37 -1.69
N ASN A 172 -1.70 14.97 -1.06
CA ASN A 172 -1.65 14.46 0.31
C ASN A 172 -0.73 15.33 1.19
N ASN A 173 -1.29 16.41 1.74
CA ASN A 173 -0.54 17.37 2.57
C ASN A 173 0.15 16.74 3.80
N ALA A 174 -0.40 15.65 4.35
CA ALA A 174 0.22 14.98 5.49
C ALA A 174 1.51 14.27 5.09
N GLU A 175 1.48 13.51 3.99
CA GLU A 175 2.68 12.86 3.47
C GLU A 175 3.69 13.88 2.95
N LEU A 176 3.25 15.00 2.35
CA LEU A 176 4.13 16.09 1.95
C LEU A 176 4.91 16.67 3.14
N CYS A 177 4.26 16.85 4.29
CA CYS A 177 4.94 17.28 5.51
C CYS A 177 5.98 16.26 6.00
N VAL A 178 5.67 14.97 5.92
CA VAL A 178 6.64 13.90 6.28
C VAL A 178 7.78 13.83 5.26
N ILE A 179 7.54 14.11 3.98
CA ILE A 179 8.57 14.19 2.94
C ILE A 179 9.53 15.35 3.21
N GLU A 180 9.03 16.51 3.62
CA GLU A 180 9.86 17.66 4.03
C GLU A 180 10.72 17.30 5.26
N GLU A 181 10.12 16.65 6.26
CA GLU A 181 10.84 16.16 7.43
C GLU A 181 11.94 15.15 7.04
N PHE A 182 11.63 14.23 6.13
CA PHE A 182 12.58 13.25 5.62
C PHE A 182 13.74 13.92 4.88
N GLU A 183 13.47 14.87 3.99
CA GLU A 183 14.52 15.57 3.23
C GLU A 183 15.52 16.26 4.16
N GLN A 184 15.02 16.96 5.18
CA GLN A 184 15.81 17.73 6.14
C GLN A 184 16.54 16.86 7.17
N ASN A 185 15.90 15.80 7.65
CA ASN A 185 16.39 15.01 8.80
C ASN A 185 16.81 13.59 8.42
N TYR A 186 17.02 13.28 7.13
CA TYR A 186 17.37 11.93 6.70
C TYR A 186 18.61 11.37 7.41
N SER A 187 19.66 12.19 7.60
CA SER A 187 20.94 11.75 8.15
C SER A 187 20.86 11.35 9.63
N ASN A 188 19.82 11.77 10.34
CA ASN A 188 19.55 11.39 11.72
C ASN A 188 18.05 11.62 12.00
N PRO A 189 17.20 10.57 12.02
CA PRO A 189 17.49 9.20 12.48
C PRO A 189 17.90 8.21 11.38
N SER A 190 18.25 6.97 11.77
CA SER A 190 18.78 5.95 10.85
C SER A 190 17.79 5.44 9.79
N PRO A 191 18.25 4.89 8.65
CA PRO A 191 17.39 4.30 7.61
C PRO A 191 16.37 3.29 8.12
N ILE A 192 16.75 2.40 9.03
CA ILE A 192 15.84 1.43 9.68
C ILE A 192 14.70 2.14 10.42
N TRP A 193 14.98 3.26 11.09
CA TRP A 193 13.95 4.02 11.79
C TRP A 193 12.90 4.53 10.79
N TRP A 194 13.34 5.11 9.67
CA TRP A 194 12.45 5.55 8.59
C TRP A 194 11.64 4.40 7.98
N TYR A 195 12.25 3.22 7.83
CA TYR A 195 11.54 2.03 7.36
C TYR A 195 10.52 1.49 8.37
N THR A 196 10.77 1.63 9.67
CA THR A 196 9.85 1.12 10.71
C THR A 196 8.78 2.13 11.15
N ARG A 197 8.95 3.41 10.84
CA ARG A 197 7.97 4.46 11.10
C ARG A 197 6.73 4.25 10.23
N GLU A 198 5.56 4.55 10.77
CA GLU A 198 4.31 4.64 10.00
C GLU A 198 4.36 5.89 9.09
N CYS A 199 4.95 5.75 7.90
CA CYS A 199 5.01 6.78 6.86
C CYS A 199 5.08 6.19 5.44
N PHE A 200 5.15 7.06 4.43
CA PHE A 200 5.25 6.66 3.03
C PHE A 200 6.39 5.67 2.74
N ILE A 201 7.54 5.74 3.43
CA ILE A 201 8.72 4.91 3.15
C ILE A 201 8.39 3.42 3.26
N TYR A 202 7.83 2.99 4.39
CA TYR A 202 7.47 1.59 4.62
C TYR A 202 6.47 1.09 3.57
N SER A 203 5.39 1.85 3.37
CA SER A 203 4.28 1.42 2.52
C SER A 203 4.67 1.43 1.04
N MET A 204 5.43 2.42 0.59
CA MET A 204 5.94 2.51 -0.78
C MET A 204 6.93 1.39 -1.08
N LEU A 205 7.94 1.18 -0.22
CA LEU A 205 8.97 0.16 -0.45
C LEU A 205 8.38 -1.24 -0.47
N ASN A 206 7.58 -1.61 0.54
CA ASN A 206 7.01 -2.95 0.61
C ASN A 206 6.05 -3.22 -0.55
N ARG A 207 5.24 -2.24 -0.94
CA ARG A 207 4.37 -2.38 -2.11
C ARG A 207 5.18 -2.55 -3.39
N ALA A 208 6.24 -1.78 -3.57
CA ALA A 208 7.10 -1.86 -4.75
C ALA A 208 7.79 -3.23 -4.84
N LEU A 209 8.30 -3.75 -3.71
CA LEU A 209 8.89 -5.09 -3.63
C LEU A 209 7.86 -6.18 -3.94
N CYS A 210 6.65 -6.10 -3.37
CA CYS A 210 5.60 -7.09 -3.61
C CYS A 210 5.14 -7.11 -5.07
N LYS A 211 5.11 -5.95 -5.73
CA LYS A 211 4.68 -5.80 -7.13
C LYS A 211 5.82 -5.89 -8.14
N GLN A 212 7.07 -5.98 -7.70
CA GLN A 212 8.25 -5.87 -8.56
C GLN A 212 8.23 -4.58 -9.41
N ASP A 213 7.78 -3.48 -8.80
CA ASP A 213 7.67 -2.17 -9.44
C ASP A 213 9.06 -1.56 -9.61
N THR A 214 9.65 -1.81 -10.78
CA THR A 214 11.05 -1.44 -11.07
C THR A 214 11.25 0.07 -11.05
N GLU A 215 10.25 0.85 -11.46
CA GLU A 215 10.33 2.31 -11.49
C GLU A 215 10.47 2.85 -10.06
N ILE A 216 9.60 2.43 -9.14
CA ILE A 216 9.67 2.84 -7.73
C ILE A 216 10.94 2.30 -7.08
N LEU A 217 11.33 1.04 -7.33
CA LEU A 217 12.52 0.44 -6.71
C LEU A 217 13.80 1.15 -7.14
N ILE A 218 13.92 1.58 -8.40
CA ILE A 218 15.06 2.39 -8.86
C ILE A 218 15.03 3.77 -8.19
N LYS A 219 13.87 4.43 -8.07
CA LYS A 219 13.77 5.71 -7.36
C LYS A 219 14.15 5.57 -5.88
N MET A 220 13.87 4.43 -5.25
CA MET A 220 14.24 4.14 -3.87
C MET A 220 15.66 3.59 -3.70
N ASN A 221 16.47 3.50 -4.75
CA ASN A 221 17.73 2.75 -4.73
C ASN A 221 18.69 3.18 -3.60
N PHE A 222 18.87 4.48 -3.37
CA PHE A 222 19.75 5.01 -2.33
C PHE A 222 19.28 4.58 -0.93
N PHE A 223 17.95 4.61 -0.70
CA PHE A 223 17.36 4.22 0.57
C PHE A 223 17.47 2.70 0.79
N ILE A 224 17.24 1.90 -0.25
CA ILE A 224 17.39 0.44 -0.20
C ILE A 224 18.84 0.07 0.11
N TYR A 225 19.81 0.74 -0.54
CA TYR A 225 21.22 0.57 -0.28
C TYR A 225 21.55 0.88 1.19
N ASP A 226 21.08 2.01 1.72
CA ASP A 226 21.30 2.41 3.10
C ASP A 226 20.71 1.47 4.13
N LEU A 227 19.46 1.07 3.89
CA LEU A 227 18.76 0.11 4.71
C LEU A 227 19.52 -1.21 4.73
N HIS A 228 20.02 -1.67 3.58
CA HIS A 228 20.81 -2.89 3.47
C HIS A 228 22.13 -2.79 4.25
N GLN A 229 22.90 -1.71 4.07
CA GLN A 229 24.16 -1.51 4.79
C GLN A 229 23.96 -1.48 6.30
N GLN A 230 22.90 -0.82 6.77
CA GLN A 230 22.59 -0.78 8.20
C GLN A 230 22.19 -2.16 8.74
N LEU A 231 21.38 -2.92 8.00
CA LEU A 231 20.99 -4.28 8.36
C LEU A 231 22.19 -5.23 8.38
N GLU A 232 23.10 -5.13 7.39
CA GLU A 232 24.34 -5.91 7.38
C GLU A 232 25.24 -5.60 8.58
N HIS A 233 25.39 -4.32 8.90
CA HIS A 233 26.20 -3.89 10.03
C HIS A 233 25.65 -4.43 11.36
N LEU A 234 24.34 -4.30 11.57
CA LEU A 234 23.67 -4.85 12.76
C LEU A 234 23.77 -6.37 12.81
N HIS A 235 23.56 -7.05 11.67
CA HIS A 235 23.71 -8.49 11.59
C HIS A 235 25.12 -8.94 11.94
N LYS A 236 26.17 -8.31 11.40
CA LYS A 236 27.58 -8.60 11.76
C LYS A 236 27.87 -8.35 13.24
N THR A 237 27.20 -7.36 13.84
CA THR A 237 27.40 -6.99 15.26
C THR A 237 26.68 -7.94 16.22
N ILE A 238 25.49 -8.43 15.85
CA ILE A 238 24.64 -9.29 16.67
C ILE A 238 25.00 -10.77 16.46
N ASN A 239 25.41 -11.14 15.25
CA ASN A 239 25.60 -12.53 14.85
C ASN A 239 26.93 -13.08 15.36
N ASN A 240 26.89 -13.62 16.58
CA ASN A 240 27.95 -14.47 17.14
C ASN A 240 27.81 -15.95 16.71
N GLY A 241 27.11 -16.24 15.60
CA GLY A 241 26.78 -17.60 15.15
C GLY A 241 25.58 -18.24 15.86
N GLN A 242 24.75 -17.44 16.55
CA GLN A 242 23.59 -17.94 17.27
C GLN A 242 22.37 -18.06 16.36
N ILE A 243 21.66 -19.18 16.47
CA ILE A 243 20.38 -19.40 15.79
C ILE A 243 19.31 -18.59 16.52
N LEU A 244 18.66 -17.67 15.81
CA LEU A 244 17.53 -16.89 16.31
C LEU A 244 16.22 -17.55 15.90
N THR A 245 15.40 -17.93 16.88
CA THR A 245 14.01 -18.32 16.63
C THR A 245 13.13 -17.07 16.70
N VAL A 246 12.43 -16.77 15.61
CA VAL A 246 11.51 -15.63 15.50
C VAL A 246 10.10 -16.13 15.21
N TYR A 247 9.11 -15.36 15.65
CA TYR A 247 7.70 -15.65 15.43
C TYR A 247 7.05 -14.50 14.66
N ARG A 248 6.22 -14.83 13.68
CA ARG A 248 5.37 -13.88 12.95
C ARG A 248 3.97 -14.46 12.85
N GLY A 249 2.96 -13.68 13.19
CA GLY A 249 1.57 -14.08 12.95
C GLY A 249 1.29 -14.17 11.46
N GLN A 250 0.76 -15.30 11.00
CA GLN A 250 0.12 -15.41 9.68
C GLN A 250 -1.35 -15.04 9.88
N GLY A 251 -1.77 -13.96 9.20
CA GLY A 251 -3.15 -13.50 9.14
C GLY A 251 -3.86 -14.06 7.92
#